data_AF-A0A9X4KQL4-F1
#
_entry.id   AF-A0A9X4KQL4-F1
#
_cell.length_a   1.000
_cell.length_b   1.000
_cell.length_c   1.000
_cell.angle_alpha   90.00
_cell.angle_beta   90.00
_cell.angle_gamma   90.00
#
_symmetry.space_group_name_H-M   'P 1'
#
loop_
_entity.id
_entity.type
_entity.pdbx_description
1 polymer ?
#
loop_
_entity_poly.entity_id
_entity_poly.type
_entity_poly.pdbx_seq_one_letter_code
_entity_poly.pdbx_strand_id
1 'polypeptide(L)'
;MAPGVAELLLNTRLRVQPQAFGWIRELYALRDTADLSGMYRAHAGFQRLMVNVIEAGNAVAMAPERTDCRDAVNATLARMEAQPGLAWTMDRLAREAGCSARQYARIFKSLTGNSPIKHLTGLRMAEAKRRLATEEASLANLSGSLGFTDPFHFSRVFKRHEGLAPSVYARARRQGARIVAFQYLGELLALGLKPLGAPTALMDCRYFASRIRGDRLYGRFRRRAGSRAGPGARARADPHFRRPSL
;
A
#
# COMPACT_ATOMS: atom_id res chain seq x y z
N MET A 1 -40.02 10.62 -26.12
CA MET A 1 -39.06 9.51 -26.39
C MET A 1 -37.78 9.81 -25.64
N ALA A 2 -37.48 9.05 -24.58
CA ALA A 2 -36.35 9.33 -23.71
C ALA A 2 -35.03 8.87 -24.37
N PRO A 3 -34.00 9.73 -24.48
CA PRO A 3 -32.74 9.44 -25.16
C PRO A 3 -31.82 8.43 -24.42
N GLY A 4 -32.24 7.88 -23.28
CA GLY A 4 -31.38 7.04 -22.43
C GLY A 4 -31.21 5.57 -22.83
N VAL A 5 -32.07 5.01 -23.70
CA VAL A 5 -32.02 3.58 -24.03
C VAL A 5 -30.96 3.25 -25.08
N ALA A 6 -30.70 4.18 -26.00
CA ALA A 6 -29.66 4.03 -27.02
C ALA A 6 -28.25 4.14 -26.42
N GLU A 7 -28.08 4.97 -25.38
CA GLU A 7 -26.79 5.19 -24.71
C GLU A 7 -26.40 4.01 -23.79
N LEU A 8 -27.39 3.33 -23.19
CA LEU A 8 -27.17 2.14 -22.36
C LEU A 8 -26.74 0.90 -23.18
N LEU A 9 -27.21 0.80 -24.43
CA LEU A 9 -26.90 -0.31 -25.35
C LEU A 9 -25.55 -0.17 -26.05
N LEU A 10 -24.96 1.04 -26.10
CA LEU A 10 -23.68 1.27 -26.77
C LEU A 10 -22.47 1.02 -25.85
N ASN A 11 -22.68 0.93 -24.54
CA ASN A 11 -21.61 0.69 -23.56
C ASN A 11 -21.46 -0.79 -23.13
N THR A 12 -22.38 -1.65 -23.55
CA THR A 12 -22.22 -3.10 -23.46
C THR A 12 -21.90 -3.62 -24.84
N ARG A 13 -20.73 -4.25 -25.03
CA ARG A 13 -20.36 -4.93 -26.29
C ARG A 13 -21.22 -6.20 -26.49
N LEU A 14 -22.54 -6.08 -26.44
CA LEU A 14 -23.46 -7.17 -26.72
C LEU A 14 -23.47 -7.37 -28.24
N ARG A 15 -22.74 -8.37 -28.73
CA ARG A 15 -22.89 -8.85 -30.11
C ARG A 15 -24.17 -9.69 -30.18
N VAL A 16 -25.29 -9.02 -30.38
CA VAL A 16 -26.57 -9.67 -30.67
C VAL A 16 -26.48 -10.30 -32.06
N GLN A 17 -26.69 -11.62 -32.15
CA GLN A 17 -26.65 -12.32 -33.45
C GLN A 17 -27.78 -11.81 -34.37
N PRO A 18 -27.61 -11.77 -35.70
CA PRO A 18 -28.61 -11.24 -36.64
C PRO A 18 -30.02 -11.85 -36.47
N GLN A 19 -30.09 -13.13 -36.07
CA GLN A 19 -31.33 -13.84 -35.81
C GLN A 19 -32.13 -13.33 -34.59
N ALA A 20 -31.48 -12.69 -33.61
CA ALA A 20 -32.14 -12.20 -32.41
C ALA A 20 -32.98 -10.93 -32.66
N PHE A 21 -32.74 -10.19 -33.75
CA PHE A 21 -33.62 -9.08 -34.16
C PHE A 21 -35.04 -9.56 -34.50
N GLY A 22 -35.17 -10.78 -35.05
CA GLY A 22 -36.48 -11.40 -35.31
C GLY A 22 -37.25 -11.64 -34.01
N TRP A 23 -36.58 -12.17 -32.99
CA TRP A 23 -37.18 -12.45 -31.68
C TRP A 23 -37.56 -11.17 -30.93
N ILE A 24 -36.74 -10.13 -31.00
CA ILE A 24 -37.08 -8.83 -30.39
C ILE A 24 -38.34 -8.24 -31.04
N ARG A 25 -38.48 -8.34 -32.36
CA ARG A 25 -39.69 -7.89 -33.06
C ARG A 25 -40.93 -8.70 -32.68
N GLU A 26 -40.79 -10.01 -32.55
CA GLU A 26 -41.86 -10.92 -32.11
C GLU A 26 -42.31 -10.58 -30.67
N LEU A 27 -41.36 -10.39 -29.76
CA LEU A 27 -41.64 -9.95 -28.39
C LEU A 27 -42.30 -8.57 -28.33
N TYR A 28 -41.87 -7.64 -29.17
CA TYR A 28 -42.45 -6.30 -29.24
C TYR A 28 -43.89 -6.31 -29.79
N ALA A 29 -44.21 -7.24 -30.69
CA ALA A 29 -45.57 -7.44 -31.20
C ALA A 29 -46.50 -8.06 -30.15
N LEU A 30 -45.96 -8.86 -29.23
CA LEU A 30 -46.70 -9.50 -28.14
C LEU A 30 -46.81 -8.63 -26.87
N ARG A 31 -46.30 -7.39 -26.87
CA ARG A 31 -46.23 -6.56 -25.66
C ARG A 31 -47.59 -6.20 -25.05
N ASP A 32 -48.63 -6.12 -25.89
CA ASP A 32 -49.98 -5.66 -25.52
C ASP A 32 -50.99 -6.83 -25.48
N THR A 33 -50.54 -8.08 -25.55
CA THR A 33 -51.44 -9.25 -25.52
C THR A 33 -51.96 -9.50 -24.11
N ALA A 34 -53.28 -9.56 -23.96
CA ALA A 34 -53.96 -9.85 -22.70
C ALA A 34 -54.39 -11.32 -22.54
N ASP A 35 -54.25 -12.13 -23.59
CA ASP A 35 -54.59 -13.54 -23.55
C ASP A 35 -53.44 -14.38 -22.95
N LEU A 36 -53.82 -15.45 -22.26
CA LEU A 36 -52.89 -16.31 -21.55
C LEU A 36 -51.84 -16.93 -22.51
N SER A 37 -52.21 -17.27 -23.75
CA SER A 37 -51.29 -17.84 -24.74
C SER A 37 -50.24 -16.82 -25.19
N GLY A 38 -50.65 -15.58 -25.46
CA GLY A 38 -49.76 -14.46 -25.77
C GLY A 38 -48.73 -14.21 -24.66
N MET A 39 -49.18 -14.22 -23.39
CA MET A 39 -48.29 -14.04 -22.24
C MET A 39 -47.21 -15.13 -22.15
N TYR A 40 -47.59 -16.41 -22.32
CA TYR A 40 -46.62 -17.52 -22.28
C TYR A 40 -45.66 -17.49 -23.47
N ARG A 41 -46.12 -17.09 -24.66
CA ARG A 41 -45.26 -16.91 -25.85
C ARG A 41 -44.24 -15.79 -25.64
N ALA A 42 -44.67 -14.66 -25.08
CA ALA A 42 -43.78 -13.55 -24.75
C ALA A 42 -42.73 -13.99 -23.72
N HIS A 43 -43.14 -14.74 -22.68
CA HIS A 43 -42.21 -15.26 -21.69
C HIS A 43 -41.17 -16.21 -22.30
N ALA A 44 -41.59 -17.19 -23.11
CA ALA A 44 -40.68 -18.13 -23.75
C ALA A 44 -39.70 -17.44 -24.73
N GLY A 45 -40.18 -16.47 -25.51
CA GLY A 45 -39.34 -15.68 -26.41
C GLY A 45 -38.30 -14.85 -25.65
N PHE A 46 -38.66 -14.30 -24.49
CA PHE A 46 -37.74 -13.55 -23.64
C PHE A 46 -36.65 -14.46 -23.06
N GLN A 47 -37.01 -15.64 -22.55
CA GLN A 47 -36.03 -16.61 -22.05
C GLN A 47 -35.04 -17.01 -23.14
N ARG A 48 -35.52 -17.24 -24.36
CA ARG A 48 -34.68 -17.54 -25.53
C ARG A 48 -33.71 -16.40 -25.87
N LEU A 49 -34.18 -15.14 -25.81
CA LEU A 49 -33.33 -13.97 -25.99
C LEU A 49 -32.25 -13.90 -24.90
N MET A 50 -32.61 -14.15 -23.64
CA MET A 50 -31.67 -14.15 -22.52
C MET A 50 -30.57 -15.21 -22.66
N VAL A 51 -30.92 -16.42 -23.08
CA VAL A 51 -29.94 -17.48 -23.37
C VAL A 51 -28.96 -17.02 -24.45
N ASN A 52 -29.46 -16.43 -25.54
CA ASN A 52 -28.59 -15.93 -26.60
C ASN A 52 -27.65 -14.80 -26.14
N VAL A 53 -28.12 -13.92 -25.26
CA VAL A 53 -27.29 -12.87 -24.65
C VAL A 53 -26.18 -13.47 -23.78
N ILE A 54 -26.49 -14.50 -22.99
CA ILE A 54 -25.53 -15.20 -22.14
C ILE A 54 -24.50 -15.95 -22.99
N GLU A 55 -24.95 -16.68 -24.02
CA GLU A 55 -24.08 -17.40 -24.95
C GLU A 55 -23.19 -16.45 -25.76
N ALA A 56 -23.72 -15.31 -26.21
CA ALA A 56 -22.93 -14.28 -26.88
C ALA A 56 -21.89 -13.67 -25.94
N GLY A 57 -22.23 -13.47 -24.66
CA GLY A 57 -21.29 -13.05 -23.62
C GLY A 57 -20.19 -14.09 -23.35
N ASN A 58 -20.54 -15.38 -23.33
CA ASN A 58 -19.60 -16.48 -23.11
C ASN A 58 -18.72 -16.77 -24.35
N ALA A 59 -19.23 -16.57 -25.56
CA ALA A 59 -18.45 -16.71 -26.80
C ALA A 59 -17.37 -15.63 -26.91
N VAL A 60 -17.61 -14.44 -26.35
CA VAL A 60 -16.57 -13.39 -26.19
C VAL A 60 -15.48 -13.85 -25.21
N ALA A 61 -15.82 -14.62 -24.17
CA ALA A 61 -14.86 -15.16 -23.21
C ALA A 61 -14.02 -16.34 -23.76
N MET A 62 -14.43 -16.99 -24.87
CA MET A 62 -13.77 -18.19 -25.41
C MET A 62 -13.10 -18.02 -26.78
N ALA A 63 -13.24 -16.88 -27.46
CA ALA A 63 -12.36 -16.55 -28.57
C ALA A 63 -10.97 -16.13 -28.01
N PRO A 64 -9.84 -16.38 -28.70
CA PRO A 64 -8.57 -15.79 -28.31
C PRO A 64 -8.68 -14.29 -28.55
N GLU A 65 -9.17 -13.59 -27.53
CA GLU A 65 -9.28 -12.15 -27.51
C GLU A 65 -7.90 -11.60 -27.83
N ARG A 66 -7.82 -10.66 -28.78
CA ARG A 66 -6.77 -9.66 -28.71
C ARG A 66 -6.96 -9.01 -27.34
N THR A 67 -6.27 -9.50 -26.32
CA THR A 67 -6.26 -8.88 -24.99
C THR A 67 -6.06 -7.40 -25.23
N ASP A 68 -7.01 -6.58 -24.80
CA ASP A 68 -6.85 -5.14 -24.97
C ASP A 68 -5.49 -4.78 -24.36
N CYS A 69 -4.62 -4.10 -25.10
CA CYS A 69 -3.32 -3.71 -24.58
C CYS A 69 -3.48 -2.91 -23.27
N ARG A 70 -4.64 -2.28 -23.03
CA ARG A 70 -4.98 -1.70 -21.71
C ARG A 70 -5.10 -2.74 -20.59
N ASP A 71 -5.81 -3.83 -20.81
CA ASP A 71 -5.97 -4.91 -19.81
C ASP A 71 -4.66 -5.67 -19.62
N ALA A 72 -3.92 -5.89 -20.69
CA ALA A 72 -2.59 -6.49 -20.63
C ALA A 72 -1.61 -5.59 -19.84
N VAL A 73 -1.67 -4.26 -20.02
CA VAL A 73 -0.88 -3.31 -19.21
C VAL A 73 -1.29 -3.39 -17.72
N ASN A 74 -2.58 -3.46 -17.39
CA ASN A 74 -3.04 -3.65 -16.01
C ASN A 74 -2.50 -4.96 -15.40
N ALA A 75 -2.51 -6.06 -16.16
CA ALA A 75 -1.92 -7.32 -15.72
C ALA A 75 -0.42 -7.19 -15.45
N THR A 76 0.33 -6.46 -16.29
CA THR A 76 1.76 -6.20 -16.03
C THR A 76 1.98 -5.37 -14.75
N LEU A 77 1.07 -4.43 -14.44
CA LEU A 77 1.15 -3.61 -13.23
C LEU A 77 1.05 -4.49 -11.97
N ALA A 78 0.06 -5.39 -11.91
CA ALA A 78 -0.09 -6.32 -10.79
C ALA A 78 1.16 -7.21 -10.60
N ARG A 79 1.80 -7.64 -11.70
CA ARG A 79 3.05 -8.41 -11.63
C ARG A 79 4.23 -7.58 -11.13
N MET A 80 4.33 -6.32 -11.54
CA MET A 80 5.36 -5.40 -11.04
C MET A 80 5.22 -5.16 -9.54
N GLU A 81 3.99 -5.04 -9.03
CA GLU A 81 3.69 -4.90 -7.60
C GLU A 81 4.04 -6.16 -6.81
N ALA A 82 3.73 -7.34 -7.35
CA ALA A 82 4.05 -8.61 -6.71
C ALA A 82 5.56 -8.89 -6.68
N GLN A 83 6.30 -8.47 -7.71
CA GLN A 83 7.73 -8.78 -7.87
C GLN A 83 8.55 -7.57 -8.33
N PRO A 84 8.73 -6.55 -7.47
CA PRO A 84 9.47 -5.34 -7.83
C PRO A 84 10.98 -5.59 -8.06
N GLY A 85 11.52 -6.67 -7.50
CA GLY A 85 12.92 -7.07 -7.62
C GLY A 85 13.34 -7.65 -8.97
N LEU A 86 12.37 -8.01 -9.81
CA LEU A 86 12.65 -8.58 -11.12
C LEU A 86 13.30 -7.53 -12.06
N ALA A 87 14.09 -8.02 -13.02
CA ALA A 87 14.66 -7.21 -14.09
C ALA A 87 13.59 -6.79 -15.12
N TRP A 88 12.79 -5.80 -14.75
CA TRP A 88 11.78 -5.19 -15.61
C TRP A 88 12.44 -4.23 -16.61
N THR A 89 12.29 -4.52 -17.89
CA THR A 89 12.70 -3.64 -18.99
C THR A 89 11.48 -3.20 -19.78
N MET A 90 11.57 -2.07 -20.49
CA MET A 90 10.47 -1.58 -21.32
C MET A 90 10.09 -2.62 -22.39
N ASP A 91 11.09 -3.26 -23.01
CA ASP A 91 10.87 -4.27 -24.05
C ASP A 91 10.15 -5.50 -23.50
N ARG A 92 10.50 -5.93 -22.28
CA ARG A 92 9.83 -7.03 -21.61
C ARG A 92 8.38 -6.69 -21.32
N LEU A 93 8.13 -5.52 -20.74
CA LEU A 93 6.78 -5.07 -20.39
C LEU A 93 5.89 -4.93 -21.64
N ALA A 94 6.43 -4.33 -22.70
CA ALA A 94 5.74 -4.16 -23.97
C ALA A 94 5.41 -5.52 -24.63
N ARG A 95 6.38 -6.44 -24.62
CA ARG A 95 6.21 -7.79 -25.15
C ARG A 95 5.18 -8.60 -24.37
N GLU A 96 5.23 -8.56 -23.04
CA GLU A 96 4.25 -9.22 -22.18
C GLU A 96 2.84 -8.65 -22.38
N ALA A 97 2.73 -7.36 -22.65
CA ALA A 97 1.44 -6.71 -22.93
C ALA A 97 0.97 -6.86 -24.40
N GLY A 98 1.75 -7.48 -25.27
CA GLY A 98 1.40 -7.65 -26.69
C GLY A 98 1.29 -6.35 -27.49
N CYS A 99 1.98 -5.28 -27.07
CA CYS A 99 1.93 -3.99 -27.76
C CYS A 99 3.30 -3.31 -27.88
N SER A 100 3.38 -2.27 -28.72
CA SER A 100 4.64 -1.53 -28.92
C SER A 100 5.05 -0.78 -27.64
N ALA A 101 6.35 -0.57 -27.43
CA ALA A 101 6.86 0.16 -26.27
C ALA A 101 6.26 1.57 -26.13
N ARG A 102 6.04 2.27 -27.25
CA ARG A 102 5.38 3.59 -27.27
C ARG A 102 3.93 3.51 -26.82
N GLN A 103 3.19 2.51 -27.31
CA GLN A 103 1.80 2.30 -26.92
C GLN A 103 1.69 1.90 -25.44
N TYR A 104 2.55 1.00 -24.98
CA TYR A 104 2.66 0.59 -23.59
C TYR A 104 2.90 1.78 -22.67
N ALA A 105 3.94 2.59 -22.95
CA ALA A 105 4.28 3.75 -22.13
C ALA A 105 3.15 4.78 -22.05
N ARG A 106 2.44 5.02 -23.16
CA ARG A 106 1.28 5.94 -23.21
C ARG A 106 0.13 5.42 -22.35
N ILE A 107 -0.23 4.14 -22.50
CA ILE A 107 -1.32 3.53 -21.75
C ILE A 107 -0.97 3.44 -20.27
N PHE A 108 0.23 2.98 -19.93
CA PHE A 108 0.72 2.90 -18.55
C PHE A 108 0.68 4.26 -17.86
N LYS A 109 1.15 5.32 -18.55
CA LYS A 109 1.08 6.69 -18.00
C LYS A 109 -0.36 7.16 -17.83
N SER A 110 -1.27 6.80 -18.72
CA SER A 110 -2.70 7.11 -18.56
C SER A 110 -3.35 6.42 -17.37
N LEU A 111 -2.86 5.24 -16.99
CA LEU A 111 -3.36 4.45 -15.86
C LEU A 111 -2.76 4.88 -14.51
N THR A 112 -1.46 5.17 -14.48
CA THR A 112 -0.69 5.38 -13.24
C THR A 112 -0.23 6.82 -13.01
N GLY A 113 -0.42 7.71 -13.98
CA GLY A 113 0.09 9.08 -13.98
C GLY A 113 1.61 9.21 -14.17
N ASN A 114 2.37 8.11 -14.18
CA ASN A 114 3.84 8.12 -14.24
C ASN A 114 4.38 7.16 -15.31
N SER A 115 5.67 7.28 -15.65
CA SER A 115 6.31 6.29 -16.53
C SER A 115 6.51 4.95 -15.80
N PRO A 116 6.56 3.82 -16.54
CA PRO A 116 6.79 2.49 -15.95
C PRO A 116 8.03 2.42 -15.04
N ILE A 117 9.15 3.01 -15.47
CA ILE A 117 10.41 3.00 -14.71
C ILE A 117 10.30 3.83 -13.43
N LYS A 118 9.64 5.00 -13.49
CA LYS A 118 9.42 5.83 -12.31
C LYS A 118 8.50 5.13 -11.31
N HIS A 119 7.44 4.48 -11.79
CA HIS A 119 6.54 3.69 -10.96
C HIS A 119 7.25 2.51 -10.30
N LEU A 120 8.04 1.74 -11.06
CA LEU A 120 8.86 0.65 -10.54
C LEU A 120 9.83 1.12 -9.45
N THR A 121 10.47 2.28 -9.67
CA THR A 121 11.35 2.88 -8.66
C THR A 121 10.58 3.14 -7.37
N GLY A 122 9.38 3.71 -7.46
CA GLY A 122 8.49 3.92 -6.30
C GLY A 122 8.17 2.62 -5.56
N LEU A 123 7.80 1.55 -6.28
CA LEU A 123 7.54 0.23 -5.71
C LEU A 123 8.77 -0.33 -4.97
N ARG A 124 9.95 -0.24 -5.60
CA ARG A 124 11.22 -0.69 -5.00
C ARG A 124 11.57 0.12 -3.74
N MET A 125 11.28 1.42 -3.70
CA MET A 125 11.53 2.26 -2.52
C MET A 125 10.54 1.97 -1.39
N ALA A 126 9.27 1.74 -1.70
CA ALA A 126 8.28 1.31 -0.73
C ALA A 126 8.69 -0.02 -0.08
N GLU A 127 9.12 -0.98 -0.89
CA GLU A 127 9.61 -2.27 -0.42
C GLU A 127 10.89 -2.14 0.42
N ALA A 128 11.85 -1.34 -0.04
CA ALA A 128 13.06 -1.04 0.71
C ALA A 128 12.73 -0.49 2.10
N LYS A 129 11.81 0.47 2.22
CA LYS A 129 11.39 1.04 3.50
C LYS A 129 10.81 0.00 4.44
N ARG A 130 9.96 -0.89 3.92
CA ARG A 130 9.35 -1.97 4.70
C ARG A 130 10.43 -2.86 5.29
N ARG A 131 11.35 -3.36 4.45
CA ARG A 131 12.41 -4.28 4.86
C ARG A 131 13.45 -3.62 5.76
N LEU A 132 13.81 -2.36 5.53
CA LEU A 132 14.71 -1.61 6.43
C LEU A 132 14.13 -1.39 7.83
N ALA A 133 12.79 -1.40 7.97
CA ALA A 133 12.13 -1.26 9.27
C ALA A 133 12.00 -2.57 10.04
N THR A 134 11.91 -3.71 9.35
CA THR A 134 11.59 -5.02 9.95
C THR A 134 12.75 -6.01 9.97
N GLU A 135 13.70 -5.92 9.03
CA GLU A 135 14.75 -6.93 8.84
C GLU A 135 16.14 -6.42 9.26
N GLU A 136 16.95 -7.32 9.81
CA GLU A 136 18.40 -7.15 9.96
C GLU A 136 19.15 -7.69 8.74
N ALA A 137 18.72 -7.28 7.54
CA ALA A 137 19.40 -7.63 6.30
C ALA A 137 20.59 -6.71 6.03
N SER A 138 21.65 -7.26 5.42
CA SER A 138 22.74 -6.43 4.88
C SER A 138 22.24 -5.56 3.73
N LEU A 139 22.76 -4.34 3.62
CA LEU A 139 22.34 -3.39 2.59
C LEU A 139 22.57 -3.94 1.17
N ALA A 140 23.64 -4.72 0.99
CA ALA A 140 23.97 -5.35 -0.29
C ALA A 140 22.95 -6.43 -0.69
N ASN A 141 22.53 -7.28 0.24
CA ASN A 141 21.50 -8.30 -0.02
C ASN A 141 20.15 -7.64 -0.33
N LEU A 142 19.80 -6.61 0.43
CA LEU A 142 18.58 -5.85 0.21
C LEU A 142 18.58 -5.22 -1.20
N SER A 143 19.64 -4.50 -1.57
CA SER A 143 19.71 -3.86 -2.89
C SER A 143 19.63 -4.87 -4.03
N GLY A 144 20.33 -6.01 -3.91
CA GLY A 144 20.29 -7.08 -4.90
C GLY A 144 18.89 -7.65 -5.07
N SER A 145 18.19 -7.92 -3.96
CA SER A 145 16.81 -8.45 -3.99
C SER A 145 15.78 -7.48 -4.60
N LEU A 146 16.09 -6.18 -4.62
CA LEU A 146 15.28 -5.14 -5.24
C LEU A 146 15.64 -4.86 -6.70
N GLY A 147 16.54 -5.67 -7.29
CA GLY A 147 16.95 -5.53 -8.68
C GLY A 147 17.91 -4.37 -8.94
N PHE A 148 18.71 -3.99 -7.93
CA PHE A 148 19.85 -3.08 -8.10
C PHE A 148 21.15 -3.88 -8.16
N THR A 149 21.93 -3.67 -9.23
CA THR A 149 23.25 -4.30 -9.41
C THR A 149 24.29 -3.74 -8.43
N ASP A 150 24.17 -2.46 -8.08
CA ASP A 150 25.13 -1.75 -7.23
C ASP A 150 24.44 -1.19 -5.97
N PRO A 151 24.87 -1.58 -4.76
CA PRO A 151 24.38 -1.02 -3.50
C PRO A 151 24.59 0.51 -3.36
N PHE A 152 25.64 1.07 -3.99
CA PHE A 152 25.88 2.51 -3.97
C PHE A 152 24.87 3.25 -4.85
N HIS A 153 24.55 2.71 -6.03
CA HIS A 153 23.46 3.21 -6.86
C HIS A 153 22.11 3.18 -6.13
N PHE A 154 21.77 2.05 -5.49
CA PHE A 154 20.57 1.95 -4.64
C PHE A 154 20.54 3.05 -3.56
N SER A 155 21.65 3.24 -2.85
CA SER A 155 21.74 4.24 -1.77
C SER A 155 21.51 5.68 -2.26
N ARG A 156 22.03 6.01 -3.45
CA ARG A 156 21.80 7.32 -4.08
C ARG A 156 20.34 7.52 -4.48
N VAL A 157 19.73 6.51 -5.10
CA VAL A 157 18.32 6.56 -5.51
C VAL A 157 17.41 6.65 -4.29
N PHE A 158 17.66 5.85 -3.26
CA PHE A 158 16.90 5.87 -2.01
C PHE A 158 17.00 7.24 -1.32
N LYS A 159 18.21 7.80 -1.19
CA LYS A 159 18.40 9.13 -0.60
C LYS A 159 17.70 10.22 -1.41
N ARG A 160 17.70 10.14 -2.73
CA ARG A 160 16.96 11.09 -3.59
C ARG A 160 15.44 10.96 -3.40
N HIS A 161 14.95 9.75 -3.19
CA HIS A 161 13.51 9.48 -3.05
C HIS A 161 12.97 9.79 -1.64
N GLU A 162 13.70 9.41 -0.59
CA GLU A 162 13.25 9.50 0.81
C GLU A 162 13.92 10.62 1.61
N GLY A 163 14.90 11.33 1.03
CA GLY A 163 15.68 12.39 1.68
C GLY A 163 16.77 11.89 2.65
N LEU A 164 16.70 10.64 3.10
CA LEU A 164 17.66 10.04 4.04
C LEU A 164 18.41 8.86 3.40
N ALA A 165 19.65 8.64 3.81
CA ALA A 165 20.39 7.45 3.40
C ALA A 165 19.77 6.18 4.03
N PRO A 166 19.81 5.00 3.35
CA PRO A 166 19.20 3.77 3.85
C PRO A 166 19.63 3.37 5.27
N SER A 167 20.93 3.51 5.59
CA SER A 167 21.48 3.18 6.92
C SER A 167 20.93 4.10 8.02
N VAL A 168 20.80 5.40 7.71
CA VAL A 168 20.20 6.39 8.61
C VAL A 168 18.71 6.11 8.79
N TYR A 169 17.99 5.77 7.71
CA TYR A 169 16.58 5.40 7.75
C TYR A 169 16.34 4.15 8.62
N ALA A 170 17.11 3.07 8.40
CA ALA A 170 17.01 1.86 9.20
C ALA A 170 17.31 2.13 10.68
N ARG A 171 18.37 2.90 10.97
CA ARG A 171 18.70 3.28 12.35
C ARG A 171 17.59 4.07 13.01
N ALA A 172 17.02 5.05 12.31
CA ALA A 172 15.91 5.87 12.81
C ALA A 172 14.65 5.04 13.08
N ARG A 173 14.37 4.01 12.27
CA ARG A 173 13.23 3.11 12.48
C ARG A 173 13.46 2.07 13.57
N ARG A 174 14.69 1.59 13.74
CA ARG A 174 15.07 0.68 14.84
C ARG A 174 15.13 1.39 16.19
N GLN A 175 15.49 2.67 16.19
CA GLN A 175 15.34 3.51 17.37
C GLN A 175 13.86 3.83 17.53
N GLY A 176 13.14 2.97 18.26
CA GLY A 176 11.73 3.15 18.59
C GLY A 176 11.44 4.54 19.17
N ALA A 177 10.15 4.91 19.21
CA ALA A 177 9.70 6.24 19.62
C ALA A 177 10.39 6.69 20.93
N ARG A 178 11.13 7.80 20.85
CA ARG A 178 11.89 8.38 21.97
C ARG A 178 10.97 9.25 22.82
N ILE A 179 10.17 8.61 23.67
CA ILE A 179 9.11 9.27 24.47
C ILE A 179 9.62 9.53 25.90
N VAL A 180 9.29 10.67 26.50
CA VAL A 180 9.45 10.88 27.95
C VAL A 180 8.06 10.90 28.57
N ALA A 181 7.81 10.05 29.55
CA ALA A 181 6.51 9.87 30.17
C ALA A 181 6.47 10.56 31.54
N PHE A 182 5.85 11.75 31.62
CA PHE A 182 5.60 12.42 32.91
C PHE A 182 4.35 11.87 33.61
N GLN A 183 3.38 11.41 32.82
CA GLN A 183 2.15 10.76 33.23
C GLN A 183 1.94 9.52 32.34
N TYR A 184 1.06 8.61 32.75
CA TYR A 184 0.67 7.41 31.99
C TYR A 184 1.79 6.40 31.69
N LEU A 185 2.78 6.30 32.58
CA LEU A 185 3.87 5.32 32.43
C LEU A 185 3.35 3.89 32.32
N GLY A 186 2.29 3.55 33.05
CA GLY A 186 1.74 2.20 33.05
C GLY A 186 1.08 1.81 31.74
N GLU A 187 0.30 2.71 31.16
CA GLU A 187 -0.40 2.56 29.89
C GLU A 187 0.60 2.40 28.74
N LEU A 188 1.65 3.22 28.71
CA LEU A 188 2.72 3.10 27.71
C LEU A 188 3.41 1.74 27.79
N LEU A 189 3.76 1.29 29.01
CA LEU A 189 4.38 -0.02 29.21
C LEU A 189 3.42 -1.17 28.84
N ALA A 190 2.12 -1.03 29.11
CA ALA A 190 1.11 -2.01 28.73
C ALA A 190 0.96 -2.13 27.20
N LEU A 191 1.16 -1.02 26.47
CA LEU A 191 1.22 -0.99 25.01
C LEU A 191 2.57 -1.46 24.43
N GLY A 192 3.51 -1.87 25.28
CA GLY A 192 4.87 -2.27 24.87
C GLY A 192 5.78 -1.09 24.52
N LEU A 193 5.34 0.15 24.74
CA LEU A 193 6.14 1.35 24.54
C LEU A 193 7.01 1.60 25.77
N LYS A 194 8.33 1.52 25.59
CA LYS A 194 9.30 1.87 26.62
C LYS A 194 9.71 3.34 26.41
N PRO A 195 9.37 4.25 27.33
CA PRO A 195 9.88 5.62 27.25
C PRO A 195 11.42 5.63 27.37
N LEU A 196 12.05 6.79 27.25
CA LEU A 196 13.45 7.03 27.58
C LEU A 196 13.63 7.58 28.99
N GLY A 197 12.57 8.18 29.54
CA GLY A 197 12.60 8.85 30.83
C GLY A 197 11.20 8.96 31.41
N ALA A 198 11.15 8.99 32.74
CA ALA A 198 9.95 9.19 33.54
C ALA A 198 10.36 9.79 34.90
N PRO A 199 9.44 10.43 35.64
CA PRO A 199 9.71 10.91 36.98
C PRO A 199 10.28 9.81 37.88
N THR A 200 11.34 10.14 38.65
CA THR A 200 12.07 9.19 39.49
C THR A 200 11.15 8.43 40.46
N ALA A 201 10.14 9.12 41.01
CA ALA A 201 9.14 8.53 41.90
C ALA A 201 8.40 7.33 41.29
N LEU A 202 8.13 7.36 39.97
CA LEU A 202 7.47 6.26 39.27
C LEU A 202 8.44 5.14 38.91
N MET A 203 9.71 5.46 38.62
CA MET A 203 10.75 4.46 38.32
C MET A 203 11.17 3.65 39.54
N ASP A 204 11.12 4.23 40.74
CA ASP A 204 11.48 3.55 41.99
C ASP A 204 10.36 2.66 42.54
N CYS A 205 9.14 2.77 42.02
CA CYS A 205 8.02 1.90 42.41
C CYS A 205 8.26 0.46 41.92
N ARG A 206 8.09 -0.53 42.82
CA ARG A 206 8.34 -1.96 42.56
C ARG A 206 7.68 -2.47 41.27
N TYR A 207 6.46 -2.00 40.97
CA TYR A 207 5.67 -2.46 39.83
C TYR A 207 6.28 -2.10 38.47
N PHE A 208 6.82 -0.88 38.32
CA PHE A 208 7.46 -0.43 37.09
C PHE A 208 8.93 -0.77 37.06
N ALA A 209 9.59 -0.76 38.22
CA ALA A 209 10.99 -1.04 38.33
C ALA A 209 11.35 -2.45 37.83
N SER A 210 10.48 -3.46 37.91
CA SER A 210 10.74 -4.79 37.31
C SER A 210 10.58 -4.84 35.79
N ARG A 211 9.74 -3.96 35.23
CA ARG A 211 9.45 -3.87 33.78
C ARG A 211 10.46 -2.98 33.03
N ILE A 212 11.17 -2.13 33.76
CA ILE A 212 12.15 -1.17 33.25
C ILE A 212 13.60 -1.59 33.58
N ARG A 213 13.86 -2.29 34.71
CA ARG A 213 15.21 -2.73 35.09
C ARG A 213 15.74 -3.77 34.11
N GLY A 214 16.89 -3.48 33.50
CA GLY A 214 17.57 -4.31 32.50
C GLY A 214 17.92 -3.53 31.23
N ASP A 215 17.23 -2.42 30.97
CA ASP A 215 17.54 -1.54 29.85
C ASP A 215 18.70 -0.59 30.19
N ARG A 216 19.74 -0.59 29.35
CA ARG A 216 20.93 0.30 29.48
C ARG A 216 20.58 1.79 29.55
N LEU A 217 19.39 2.17 29.07
CA LEU A 217 18.89 3.54 29.03
C LEU A 217 18.47 4.07 30.41
N TYR A 218 18.10 3.19 31.33
CA TYR A 218 17.57 3.54 32.66
C TYR A 218 18.55 3.27 33.80
N GLY A 219 19.82 3.00 33.47
CA GLY A 219 20.87 2.91 34.45
C GLY A 219 20.90 4.20 35.27
N ARG A 220 20.77 4.08 36.61
CA ARG A 220 20.97 5.20 37.52
C ARG A 220 22.20 5.96 37.03
N PHE A 221 22.06 7.26 36.78
CA PHE A 221 23.20 8.16 36.70
C PHE A 221 23.93 8.04 38.04
N ARG A 222 24.81 7.04 38.17
CA ARG A 222 25.80 6.97 39.22
C ARG A 222 26.66 8.19 38.93
N ARG A 223 26.41 9.28 39.67
CA ARG A 223 27.40 10.34 39.83
C ARG A 223 28.71 9.61 40.09
N ARG A 224 29.68 9.75 39.19
CA ARG A 224 31.07 9.37 39.45
C ARG A 224 31.47 10.10 40.73
N ALA A 225 31.45 9.39 41.85
CA ALA A 225 32.09 9.84 43.06
C ALA A 225 33.59 9.71 42.83
N GLY A 226 34.31 10.83 42.87
CA GLY A 226 35.77 10.87 42.96
C GLY A 226 36.48 11.54 41.79
N SER A 227 36.68 12.87 41.87
CA SER A 227 38.01 13.49 41.75
C SER A 227 37.93 15.00 41.97
N ARG A 228 38.53 15.43 43.07
CA ARG A 228 38.95 16.79 43.48
C ARG A 228 37.88 17.83 43.84
N ALA A 229 37.75 18.00 45.15
CA ALA A 229 37.42 19.27 45.77
C ALA A 229 38.41 20.36 45.30
N GLY A 230 37.87 21.48 44.82
CA GLY A 230 38.53 22.79 44.82
C GLY A 230 37.70 23.72 45.72
N PRO A 231 38.32 24.56 46.57
CA PRO A 231 37.60 25.32 47.57
C PRO A 231 36.94 26.55 46.92
N GLY A 232 35.66 26.77 47.21
CA GLY A 232 35.02 28.07 46.96
C GLY A 232 33.81 28.03 46.03
N ALA A 233 32.65 27.67 46.58
CA ALA A 233 31.36 28.23 46.16
C ALA A 233 30.33 27.94 47.27
N ARG A 234 30.24 28.84 48.25
CA ARG A 234 29.07 28.90 49.15
C ARG A 234 27.88 29.40 48.33
N ALA A 235 27.02 28.49 47.88
CA ALA A 235 25.68 28.86 47.46
C ALA A 235 24.77 28.87 48.69
N ARG A 236 24.29 30.07 49.04
CA ARG A 236 23.36 30.34 50.14
C ARG A 236 22.07 29.54 49.94
N ALA A 237 21.58 28.94 51.01
CA ALA A 237 20.21 28.45 51.09
C ALA A 237 19.25 29.64 51.10
N ASP A 238 18.28 29.66 50.20
CA ASP A 238 17.14 30.57 50.24
C ASP A 238 16.02 29.89 51.08
N PRO A 239 15.59 30.45 52.22
CA PRO A 239 14.69 29.77 53.16
C PRO A 239 13.20 29.89 52.83
N HIS A 240 12.81 30.33 51.63
CA HIS A 240 11.39 30.53 51.27
C HIS A 240 10.90 29.59 50.17
N PHE A 241 10.69 28.30 50.49
CA PHE A 241 9.74 27.48 49.74
C PHE A 241 8.92 26.60 50.69
N ARG A 242 7.81 27.17 51.18
CA ARG A 242 6.77 26.45 51.92
C ARG A 242 6.10 25.43 50.99
N ARG A 243 5.95 24.19 51.46
CA ARG A 243 5.06 23.19 50.86
C ARG A 243 3.60 23.65 51.02
N PRO A 244 2.74 23.56 50.00
CA PRO A 244 1.31 23.50 50.23
C PRO A 244 0.94 22.06 50.61
N SER A 245 0.39 21.91 51.79
CA SER A 245 -0.44 20.78 52.19
C SER A 245 -1.80 20.90 51.51
N LEU A 246 -2.17 19.90 50.72
CA LEU A 246 -3.44 19.18 50.68
C LEU A 246 -3.33 18.06 49.65
#